data_AF-A0A800BS42-F1
#
_entry.id   AF-A0A800BS42-F1
#
_cell.length_a   1.000
_cell.length_b   1.000
_cell.length_c   1.000
_cell.angle_alpha   90.00
_cell.angle_beta   90.00
_cell.angle_gamma   90.00
#
_symmetry.space_group_name_H-M   'P 1'
#
loop_
_entity.id
_entity.type
_entity.pdbx_description
1 polymer ?
#
loop_
_entity_poly.entity_id
_entity_poly.type
_entity_poly.pdbx_seq_one_letter_code
_entity_poly.pdbx_strand_id
1 'polypeptide(L)'
;MERRTIVIIVVAAMVIGLGYFTYSRYGAQRQETMPEVAVGEEEEIIPVVSASGTVIPAKWARLSFKISGRVEELAVGVGDEVAAGQLLARLDAAELEHALAQAEASLALARANLAQVKAG
;
A
#
# COMPACT_ATOMS: atom_id res chain seq x y z
N MET A 1 39.25 64.46 -75.48
CA MET A 1 38.16 63.92 -74.64
C MET A 1 37.80 64.97 -73.62
N GLU A 2 36.54 65.43 -73.63
CA GLU A 2 36.13 66.55 -72.78
C GLU A 2 35.97 66.11 -71.32
N ARG A 3 36.41 66.96 -70.38
CA ARG A 3 36.41 66.71 -68.93
C ARG A 3 35.05 66.22 -68.38
N ARG A 4 33.95 66.50 -69.09
CA ARG A 4 32.57 66.13 -68.70
C ARG A 4 32.33 64.62 -68.76
N THR A 5 32.94 63.89 -69.70
CA THR A 5 32.71 62.44 -69.83
C THR A 5 33.33 61.64 -68.68
N ILE A 6 34.49 62.09 -68.17
CA ILE A 6 35.19 61.44 -67.05
C ILE A 6 34.36 61.54 -65.76
N VAL A 7 33.74 62.71 -65.51
CA VAL A 7 32.91 62.93 -64.32
C VAL A 7 31.69 61.99 -64.32
N ILE A 8 31.05 61.79 -65.47
CA ILE A 8 29.88 60.90 -65.58
C ILE A 8 30.25 59.44 -65.29
N ILE A 9 31.40 58.97 -65.78
CA ILE A 9 31.87 57.60 -65.55
C ILE A 9 32.18 57.37 -64.06
N VAL A 10 32.80 58.35 -63.39
CA VAL A 10 33.13 58.24 -61.96
C VAL A 10 31.87 58.22 -61.10
N VAL A 11 30.87 59.05 -61.43
CA VAL A 11 29.58 59.06 -60.70
C VAL A 11 28.84 57.74 -60.90
N ALA A 12 28.81 57.21 -62.13
CA ALA A 12 28.18 55.92 -62.42
C ALA A 12 28.86 54.77 -61.65
N ALA A 13 30.20 54.74 -61.60
CA ALA A 13 30.94 53.74 -60.84
C ALA A 13 30.66 53.84 -59.33
N MET A 14 30.52 55.05 -58.78
CA MET A 14 30.23 55.26 -57.37
C MET A 14 28.83 54.77 -56.99
N VAL A 15 27.83 54.99 -57.85
CA VAL A 15 26.45 54.52 -57.63
C VAL A 15 26.37 52.98 -57.68
N ILE A 16 27.07 52.36 -58.63
CA ILE A 16 27.12 50.89 -58.75
C ILE A 16 27.84 50.29 -57.53
N GLY A 17 28.95 50.89 -57.09
CA GLY A 17 29.68 50.45 -55.90
C GLY A 17 28.85 50.55 -54.62
N LEU A 18 28.13 51.66 -54.41
CA LEU A 18 27.22 51.81 -53.27
C LEU A 18 26.04 50.83 -53.34
N GLY A 19 25.45 50.64 -54.52
CA GLY A 19 24.34 49.70 -54.71
C GLY A 19 24.76 48.26 -54.41
N TYR A 20 25.96 47.85 -54.81
CA TYR A 20 26.48 46.52 -54.49
C TYR A 20 26.78 46.37 -52.99
N PHE A 21 27.36 47.40 -52.37
CA PHE A 21 27.71 47.37 -50.94
C PHE A 21 26.49 47.33 -50.02
N THR A 22 25.42 48.04 -50.36
CA THR A 22 24.16 48.01 -49.58
C THR A 22 23.43 46.68 -49.77
N TYR A 23 23.45 46.10 -50.97
CA TYR A 23 22.85 44.80 -51.26
C TYR A 23 23.55 43.66 -50.50
N SER A 24 24.90 43.66 -50.46
CA SER A 24 25.66 42.62 -49.75
C SER A 24 25.49 42.68 -48.23
N ARG A 25 25.32 43.88 -47.67
CA ARG A 25 25.05 44.08 -46.23
C ARG A 25 23.64 43.63 -45.85
N TYR A 26 22.65 43.82 -46.72
CA TYR A 26 21.26 43.45 -46.44
C TYR A 26 21.03 41.92 -46.42
N GLY A 27 21.76 41.17 -47.23
CA GLY A 27 21.68 39.70 -47.25
C GLY A 27 22.31 39.02 -46.03
N ALA A 28 23.33 39.62 -45.43
CA ALA A 28 24.07 39.03 -44.31
C ALA A 28 23.33 39.10 -42.97
N GLN A 29 22.29 39.92 -42.83
CA GLN A 29 21.58 40.15 -41.57
C GLN A 29 20.33 39.28 -41.38
N ARG A 30 20.02 38.38 -42.33
CA ARG A 30 18.97 37.35 -42.22
C ARG A 30 19.49 35.99 -41.74
N GLN A 31 20.40 35.98 -40.77
CA GLN A 31 20.54 34.80 -39.92
C GLN A 31 19.44 34.89 -38.85
N GLU A 32 18.25 34.45 -39.22
CA GLU A 32 17.21 34.13 -38.23
C GLU A 32 17.74 32.95 -37.42
N THR A 33 18.20 33.24 -36.20
CA THR A 33 18.51 32.23 -35.19
C THR A 33 17.22 31.48 -34.88
N MET A 34 17.11 30.27 -35.43
CA MET A 34 16.02 29.35 -35.09
C MET A 34 16.09 29.07 -33.58
N PRO A 35 15.01 29.27 -32.80
CA PRO A 35 15.01 28.89 -31.40
C PRO A 35 15.17 27.37 -31.32
N GLU A 36 16.12 26.92 -30.50
CA GLU A 36 16.32 25.50 -30.19
C GLU A 36 15.08 24.99 -29.46
N VAL A 37 14.26 24.20 -30.16
CA VAL A 37 13.07 23.58 -29.59
C VAL A 37 13.53 22.34 -28.83
N ALA A 38 13.46 22.38 -27.50
CA ALA A 38 13.66 21.19 -26.68
C ALA A 38 12.56 20.18 -27.02
N VAL A 39 12.94 19.08 -27.68
CA VAL A 39 12.06 17.92 -27.86
C VAL A 39 11.94 17.28 -26.48
N GLY A 40 10.75 17.36 -25.88
CA GLY A 40 10.46 16.66 -24.65
C GLY A 40 10.63 15.16 -24.89
N GLU A 41 11.50 14.52 -24.11
CA GLU A 41 11.60 13.07 -24.10
C GLU A 41 10.26 12.51 -23.60
N GLU A 42 9.63 11.62 -24.37
CA GLU A 42 8.44 10.89 -23.94
C GLU A 42 8.87 9.89 -22.85
N GLU A 43 8.98 10.35 -21.62
CA GLU A 43 9.12 9.46 -20.46
C GLU A 43 7.79 8.74 -20.23
N GLU A 44 7.84 7.40 -20.22
CA GLU A 44 6.69 6.57 -19.87
C GLU A 44 6.37 6.76 -18.37
N ILE A 45 5.47 7.69 -18.07
CA ILE A 45 5.00 7.92 -16.71
C ILE A 45 4.08 6.76 -16.32
N ILE A 46 4.59 5.84 -15.50
CA ILE A 46 3.80 4.76 -14.91
C ILE A 46 2.99 5.35 -13.74
N PRO A 47 1.65 5.48 -13.84
CA PRO A 47 0.86 6.04 -12.76
C PRO A 47 0.83 5.07 -11.58
N VAL A 48 1.50 5.43 -10.47
CA VAL A 48 1.47 4.66 -9.23
C VAL A 48 0.22 5.03 -8.45
N VAL A 49 -0.71 4.09 -8.32
CA VAL A 49 -1.91 4.26 -7.49
C VAL A 49 -1.58 3.76 -6.08
N SER A 50 -1.52 4.67 -5.11
CA SER A 50 -1.33 4.34 -3.70
C SER A 50 -2.69 4.16 -3.01
N ALA A 51 -2.90 3.02 -2.37
CA ALA A 51 -4.05 2.78 -1.49
C ALA A 51 -3.56 2.52 -0.06
N SER A 52 -4.27 3.08 0.92
CA SER A 52 -4.02 2.84 2.34
C SER A 52 -5.11 1.95 2.92
N GLY A 53 -4.73 1.05 3.82
CA GLY A 53 -5.65 0.14 4.48
C GLY A 53 -5.07 -0.40 5.78
N THR A 54 -5.94 -0.96 6.63
CA THR A 54 -5.54 -1.52 7.92
C THR A 54 -5.48 -3.03 7.84
N VAL A 55 -4.40 -3.63 8.32
CA VAL A 55 -4.26 -5.08 8.44
C VAL A 55 -5.01 -5.56 9.69
N ILE A 56 -5.87 -6.55 9.50
CA ILE A 56 -6.61 -7.21 10.59
C ILE A 56 -6.36 -8.72 10.57
N PRO A 57 -6.44 -9.41 11.72
CA PRO A 57 -6.27 -10.84 11.77
C PRO A 57 -7.38 -11.55 10.98
N ALA A 58 -7.01 -12.58 10.22
CA ALA A 58 -7.96 -13.37 9.44
C ALA A 58 -8.98 -14.12 10.33
N LYS A 59 -8.58 -14.49 11.55
CA LYS A 59 -9.44 -15.12 12.57
C LYS A 59 -9.07 -14.57 13.94
N TRP A 60 -10.08 -14.33 14.77
CA TRP A 60 -9.90 -13.90 16.15
C TRP A 60 -11.00 -14.53 17.01
N ALA A 61 -10.71 -14.74 18.29
CA ALA A 61 -11.66 -15.27 19.25
C ALA A 61 -11.51 -14.52 20.57
N ARG A 62 -12.65 -14.19 21.20
CA ARG A 62 -12.71 -13.71 22.57
C ARG A 62 -13.07 -14.90 23.45
N LEU A 63 -12.19 -15.23 24.39
CA LEU A 63 -12.37 -16.38 25.27
C LEU A 63 -12.92 -15.92 26.62
N SER A 64 -13.88 -16.68 27.13
CA SER A 64 -14.42 -16.54 28.47
C SER A 64 -14.88 -17.90 28.97
N PHE A 65 -14.96 -18.06 30.28
CA PHE A 65 -15.56 -19.26 30.85
C PHE A 65 -17.08 -19.28 30.64
N LYS A 66 -17.63 -20.48 30.47
CA LYS A 66 -19.09 -20.67 30.32
C LYS A 66 -19.87 -20.44 31.60
N ILE A 67 -19.19 -20.58 32.73
CA ILE A 67 -19.72 -20.37 34.08
C ILE A 67 -18.84 -19.36 34.79
N SER A 68 -19.42 -18.65 35.76
CA SER A 68 -18.65 -17.85 36.71
C SER A 68 -17.93 -18.77 37.69
N GLY A 69 -16.70 -18.42 38.04
CA GLY A 69 -15.89 -19.19 38.98
C GLY A 69 -14.56 -18.50 39.24
N ARG A 70 -13.80 -19.03 40.20
CA ARG A 70 -12.43 -18.61 40.46
C ARG A 70 -11.49 -19.34 39.52
N VAL A 71 -10.52 -18.63 38.95
CA VAL A 71 -9.42 -19.27 38.20
C VAL A 71 -8.49 -19.94 39.20
N GLU A 72 -8.33 -21.25 39.07
CA GLU A 72 -7.38 -22.04 39.84
C GLU A 72 -5.97 -21.93 39.24
N GLU A 73 -5.88 -22.05 37.91
CA GLU A 73 -4.61 -22.12 37.18
C GLU A 73 -4.69 -21.38 35.85
N LEU A 74 -3.59 -20.71 35.47
CA LEU A 74 -3.36 -20.17 34.13
C LEU A 74 -2.14 -20.88 33.54
N ALA A 75 -2.36 -21.66 32.48
CA ALA A 75 -1.36 -22.56 31.91
C ALA A 75 -0.54 -21.94 30.77
N VAL A 76 -0.85 -20.69 30.37
CA VAL A 76 -0.20 -19.97 29.27
C VAL A 76 0.12 -18.53 29.65
N GLY A 77 1.21 -18.00 29.10
CA GLY A 77 1.64 -16.62 29.23
C GLY A 77 1.11 -15.72 28.11
N VAL A 78 1.26 -14.41 28.31
CA VAL A 78 0.95 -13.42 27.27
C VAL A 78 1.98 -13.51 26.16
N GLY A 79 1.52 -13.71 24.93
CA GLY A 79 2.37 -13.82 23.74
C GLY A 79 2.69 -15.26 23.32
N ASP A 80 2.25 -16.25 24.10
CA ASP A 80 2.47 -17.65 23.76
C ASP A 80 1.64 -18.07 22.54
N GLU A 81 2.23 -18.89 21.68
CA GLU A 81 1.52 -19.59 20.63
C GLU A 81 0.79 -20.80 21.22
N VAL A 82 -0.48 -20.97 20.86
CA VAL A 82 -1.33 -22.03 21.41
C VAL A 82 -2.03 -22.81 20.31
N ALA A 83 -2.17 -24.12 20.51
CA ALA A 83 -2.84 -25.01 19.58
C ALA A 83 -4.33 -25.17 19.92
N ALA A 84 -5.14 -25.60 18.94
CA ALA A 84 -6.54 -25.92 19.17
C ALA A 84 -6.67 -27.09 20.17
N GLY A 85 -7.51 -26.89 21.20
CA GLY A 85 -7.73 -27.88 22.26
C GLY A 85 -6.73 -27.82 23.42
N GLN A 86 -5.73 -26.92 23.37
CA GLN A 86 -4.80 -26.72 24.47
C GLN A 86 -5.51 -26.11 25.69
N LEU A 87 -5.16 -26.61 26.88
CA LEU A 87 -5.61 -26.02 28.14
C LEU A 87 -4.94 -24.66 28.31
N LEU A 88 -5.75 -23.60 28.41
CA LEU A 88 -5.26 -22.24 28.63
C LEU A 88 -5.40 -21.82 30.10
N ALA A 89 -6.52 -22.16 30.72
CA ALA A 89 -6.81 -21.84 32.12
C ALA A 89 -7.80 -22.86 32.70
N ARG A 90 -7.74 -23.07 34.01
CA ARG A 90 -8.61 -23.97 34.77
C ARG A 90 -9.37 -23.17 35.83
N LEU A 91 -10.67 -23.45 35.95
CA LEU A 91 -11.48 -22.94 37.06
C LEU A 91 -11.41 -23.92 38.24
N ASP A 92 -11.47 -23.37 39.45
CA ASP A 92 -11.73 -24.13 40.66
C ASP A 92 -13.10 -24.78 40.55
N ALA A 93 -13.11 -26.11 40.55
CA ALA A 93 -14.28 -26.94 40.28
C ALA A 93 -14.75 -27.76 41.50
N ALA A 94 -14.23 -27.48 42.72
CA ALA A 94 -14.50 -28.32 43.89
C ALA A 94 -16.00 -28.56 44.15
N GLU A 95 -16.83 -27.51 44.07
CA GLU A 95 -18.29 -27.63 44.25
C GLU A 95 -18.95 -28.47 43.13
N LEU A 96 -18.46 -28.33 41.88
CA LEU A 96 -18.97 -29.09 40.74
C LEU A 96 -18.58 -30.57 40.84
N GLU A 97 -17.37 -30.87 41.32
CA GLU A 97 -16.91 -32.23 41.57
C GLU A 97 -17.73 -32.92 42.66
N HIS A 98 -18.04 -32.20 43.76
CA HIS A 98 -18.93 -32.71 44.79
C HIS A 98 -20.35 -32.96 44.27
N ALA A 99 -20.90 -32.03 43.49
CA ALA A 99 -22.23 -32.18 42.88
C ALA A 99 -22.28 -33.38 41.91
N LEU A 100 -21.21 -33.58 41.13
CA LEU A 100 -21.08 -34.72 40.23
C LEU A 100 -21.06 -36.04 41.02
N ALA A 101 -20.23 -36.14 42.06
CA ALA A 101 -20.14 -37.34 42.90
C ALA A 101 -21.50 -37.69 43.55
N GLN A 102 -22.26 -36.70 44.01
CA GLN A 102 -23.61 -36.90 44.55
C GLN A 102 -24.58 -37.42 43.48
N ALA A 103 -24.52 -36.87 42.26
CA ALA A 103 -25.36 -37.31 41.15
C ALA A 103 -25.04 -38.75 40.74
N GLU A 104 -23.76 -39.12 40.71
CA GLU A 104 -23.31 -40.48 40.39
C GLU A 104 -23.75 -41.50 41.44
N ALA A 105 -23.66 -41.16 42.73
CA ALA A 105 -24.16 -42.00 43.82
C ALA A 105 -25.68 -42.22 43.71
N SER A 106 -26.42 -41.16 43.37
CA SER A 106 -27.88 -41.23 43.17
C SER A 106 -28.24 -42.13 41.98
N LEU A 107 -27.47 -42.03 40.89
CA LEU A 107 -27.60 -42.89 39.72
C LEU A 107 -27.32 -44.37 40.06
N ALA A 108 -26.29 -44.64 40.86
CA ALA A 108 -25.94 -45.98 41.29
C ALA A 108 -27.07 -46.61 42.13
N LEU A 109 -27.63 -45.87 43.09
CA LEU A 109 -28.78 -46.31 43.89
C LEU A 109 -30.00 -46.62 43.01
N ALA A 110 -30.33 -45.73 42.07
CA ALA A 110 -31.45 -45.93 41.16
C ALA A 110 -31.27 -47.19 40.28
N ARG A 111 -30.05 -47.44 39.80
CA ARG A 111 -29.71 -48.65 39.04
C ARG A 111 -29.84 -49.92 39.89
N ALA A 112 -29.39 -49.89 41.14
CA ALA A 112 -29.54 -51.01 42.07
C ALA A 112 -31.02 -51.34 42.32
N ASN A 113 -31.84 -50.32 42.58
CA ASN A 113 -33.29 -50.49 42.76
C ASN A 113 -33.96 -51.06 41.51
N LEU A 114 -33.60 -50.57 40.32
CA LEU A 114 -34.12 -51.10 39.06
C LEU A 114 -33.74 -52.57 38.85
N ALA A 115 -32.49 -52.93 39.18
CA ALA A 115 -32.04 -54.32 39.09
C ALA A 115 -32.81 -55.22 40.05
N GLN A 116 -33.05 -54.76 41.29
CA GLN A 116 -33.86 -55.47 42.27
C GLN A 116 -35.30 -55.68 41.79
N VAL A 117 -35.93 -54.64 41.23
CA VAL A 117 -37.29 -54.73 40.66
C VAL A 117 -37.37 -55.64 39.44
N LYS A 118 -36.29 -55.76 38.65
CA LYS A 118 -36.24 -56.68 37.50
C LYS A 118 -35.96 -58.13 37.88
N ALA A 119 -35.34 -58.37 39.03
CA ALA A 119 -34.93 -59.69 39.49
C ALA A 119 -35.96 -60.37 40.40
N GLY A 120 -36.88 -59.60 41.00
CA GLY A 120 -38.07 -60.10 41.72
C GLY A 120 -39.29 -60.12 40.81
#